data_AF-A0A497L6Z4-F1
#
_entry.id   AF-A0A497L6Z4-F1
#
_cell.length_a   1.000
_cell.length_b   1.000
_cell.length_c   1.000
_cell.angle_alpha   90.00
_cell.angle_beta   90.00
_cell.angle_gamma   90.00
#
_symmetry.space_group_name_H-M   'P 1'
#
loop_
_entity.id
_entity.type
_entity.pdbx_description
1 polymer ?
#
loop_
_entity_poly.entity_id
_entity_poly.type
_entity_poly.pdbx_seq_one_letter_code
_entity_poly.pdbx_strand_id
1 'polypeptide(L)' 'IDLETLKKAKEDLIILHPLPRVDEIAAEVDRTPYAKYFQQVWNGIVVRMALLALILGAIK' A
#
# COMPACT_ATOMS: atom_id res chain seq x y z
N ILE A 1 9.93 -3.99 -10.57
CA ILE A 1 8.64 -3.52 -11.14
C ILE A 1 8.82 -2.09 -11.61
N ASP A 2 8.58 -1.83 -12.89
CA ASP A 2 8.80 -0.55 -13.58
C ASP A 2 7.67 -0.24 -14.57
N LEU A 3 7.74 0.88 -15.30
CA LEU A 3 6.71 1.25 -16.26
C LEU A 3 6.58 0.27 -17.43
N GLU A 4 7.68 -0.35 -17.86
CA GLU A 4 7.66 -1.36 -18.94
C GLU A 4 6.87 -2.60 -18.52
N THR A 5 7.09 -3.07 -17.29
CA THR A 5 6.33 -4.17 -16.68
C THR A 5 4.83 -3.87 -16.66
N LEU A 6 4.46 -2.60 -16.44
CA LEU A 6 3.07 -2.16 -16.27
C LEU A 6 2.32 -1.93 -17.59
N LYS A 7 2.99 -1.93 -18.76
CA LYS A 7 2.31 -1.74 -20.06
C LYS A 7 1.24 -2.79 -20.38
N LYS A 8 1.38 -3.99 -19.82
CA LYS A 8 0.43 -5.11 -20.00
C LYS A 8 -0.40 -5.40 -18.74
N ALA A 9 -0.30 -4.54 -17.73
CA ALA A 9 -1.10 -4.68 -16.52
C ALA A 9 -2.57 -4.37 -16.81
N LYS A 10 -3.45 -4.89 -15.96
CA LYS A 10 -4.85 -4.47 -15.97
C LYS A 10 -4.95 -3.01 -15.56
N GLU A 11 -5.90 -2.28 -16.14
CA GLU A 11 -6.13 -0.86 -15.85
C GLU A 11 -6.47 -0.62 -14.36
N ASP A 12 -7.09 -1.60 -13.70
CA ASP A 12 -7.50 -1.57 -12.29
C ASP A 12 -6.53 -2.28 -11.34
N LEU A 13 -5.33 -2.65 -11.80
CA LEU A 13 -4.32 -3.31 -10.98
C LEU A 13 -3.96 -2.46 -9.75
N ILE A 14 -3.77 -3.10 -8.60
CA ILE A 14 -3.25 -2.45 -7.40
C ILE A 14 -1.92 -3.10 -7.01
N ILE A 15 -0.92 -2.26 -6.74
CA ILE A 15 0.40 -2.65 -6.25
C ILE A 15 0.52 -2.28 -4.78
N LEU A 16 0.83 -3.28 -3.96
CA LEU A 16 1.08 -3.18 -2.53
C LEU A 16 2.55 -3.54 -2.22
N HIS A 17 3.06 -3.06 -1.09
CA HIS A 17 4.41 -3.33 -0.62
C HIS A 17 4.52 -2.95 0.86
N PRO A 18 5.07 -3.82 1.73
CA PRO A 18 5.14 -3.55 3.17
C PRO A 18 6.14 -2.45 3.55
N LEU A 19 7.10 -2.14 2.66
CA LEU A 19 8.21 -1.21 2.87
C LEU A 19 9.18 -1.63 4.01
N PRO A 20 10.42 -1.09 4.06
CA PRO A 20 11.06 -0.28 3.03
C PRO A 20 11.23 -1.08 1.74
N ARG A 21 11.29 -0.38 0.60
CA ARG A 21 11.72 -0.97 -0.66
C ARG A 21 13.16 -0.61 -0.96
N VAL A 22 13.88 -1.48 -1.65
CA VAL A 22 15.27 -1.26 -2.08
C VAL A 22 15.31 -0.95 -3.57
N ASP A 23 15.04 -1.94 -4.42
CA ASP A 23 15.11 -1.86 -5.88
C ASP A 23 13.99 -2.65 -6.58
N GLU A 24 13.20 -3.40 -5.82
CA GLU A 24 12.12 -4.25 -6.31
C GLU A 24 10.97 -3.47 -6.99
N ILE A 25 10.78 -2.19 -6.65
CA ILE A 25 9.82 -1.27 -7.27
C ILE A 25 10.52 0.04 -7.61
N ALA A 26 10.58 0.37 -8.90
CA ALA A 26 11.16 1.61 -9.38
C ALA A 26 10.36 2.83 -8.89
N ALA A 27 11.05 3.92 -8.55
CA ALA A 27 10.43 5.13 -7.98
C ALA A 27 9.44 5.82 -8.94
N GLU A 28 9.58 5.62 -10.25
CA GLU A 28 8.62 6.11 -11.25
C GLU A 28 7.21 5.50 -11.10
N VAL A 29 7.11 4.31 -10.50
CA VAL A 29 5.83 3.63 -10.26
C VAL A 29 4.97 4.43 -9.26
N ASP A 30 5.57 5.23 -8.38
CA ASP A 30 4.87 6.04 -7.37
C ASP A 30 3.86 7.01 -7.97
N ARG A 31 4.14 7.48 -9.19
CA ARG A 31 3.30 8.44 -9.92
C ARG A 31 2.14 7.78 -10.66
N THR A 32 2.09 6.46 -10.66
CA THR A 32 1.05 5.69 -11.35
C THR A 32 -0.17 5.48 -10.45
N PRO A 33 -1.38 5.34 -11.02
CA PRO A 33 -2.57 5.03 -10.22
C PRO A 33 -2.50 3.66 -9.54
N TYR A 34 -1.62 2.77 -10.02
CA TYR A 34 -1.43 1.42 -9.51
C TYR A 34 -0.79 1.40 -8.11
N ALA A 35 0.02 2.41 -7.75
CA ALA A 35 0.74 2.45 -6.49
C ALA A 35 -0.17 2.75 -5.30
N LYS A 36 -0.43 1.75 -4.44
CA LYS A 36 -1.25 1.91 -3.22
C LYS A 36 -0.51 1.59 -1.91
N TYR A 37 0.79 1.30 -1.97
CA TYR A 37 1.60 1.00 -0.76
C TYR A 37 1.69 2.18 0.22
N PHE A 38 1.62 3.44 -0.20
CA PHE A 38 1.53 4.57 0.75
C PHE A 38 0.17 4.63 1.44
N GLN A 39 -0.92 4.38 0.69
CA GLN A 39 -2.25 4.25 1.28
C GLN A 39 -2.33 3.05 2.24
N GLN A 40 -1.65 1.95 1.91
CA GLN A 40 -1.52 0.79 2.78
C GLN A 40 -0.85 1.14 4.13
N VAL A 41 0.23 1.93 4.12
CA VAL A 41 0.88 2.42 5.35
C VAL A 41 -0.10 3.22 6.20
N TRP A 42 -0.85 4.14 5.59
CA TRP A 42 -1.86 4.93 6.29
C TRP A 42 -2.99 4.05 6.86
N ASN A 43 -3.49 3.09 6.07
CA ASN A 43 -4.47 2.12 6.54
C ASN A 43 -3.96 1.33 7.76
N GLY A 44 -2.66 1.05 7.82
CA GLY A 44 -2.02 0.43 8.99
C GLY A 44 -2.15 1.25 10.29
N ILE A 45 -2.26 2.58 10.21
CA ILE A 45 -2.53 3.43 11.38
C ILE A 45 -3.95 3.18 11.87
N VAL A 46 -4.94 3.31 10.99
CA VAL A 46 -6.36 3.15 11.32
C VAL A 46 -6.67 1.75 11.84
N VAL A 47 -6.10 0.72 11.21
CA VAL A 47 -6.25 -0.68 11.65
C VAL A 47 -5.68 -0.86 13.06
N ARG A 48 -4.49 -0.31 13.36
CA ARG A 48 -3.91 -0.40 14.69
C ARG A 48 -4.71 0.37 15.73
N MET A 49 -5.23 1.54 15.40
CA MET A 49 -6.13 2.29 16.29
C MET A 49 -7.38 1.46 16.63
N ALA A 50 -8.02 0.86 15.63
CA ALA A 50 -9.18 -0.01 15.83
C ALA A 50 -8.84 -1.24 16.68
N LEU A 51 -7.72 -1.92 16.38
CA LEU A 51 -7.25 -3.06 17.17
C LEU A 51 -7.00 -2.68 18.63
N LEU A 52 -6.30 -1.57 18.89
CA LEU A 52 -6.05 -1.09 20.25
C LEU A 52 -7.36 -0.74 20.97
N ALA A 53 -8.29 -0.06 20.29
CA ALA A 53 -9.58 0.29 20.87
C ALA A 53 -10.42 -0.95 21.23
N LEU A 54 -10.41 -1.99 20.39
CA LEU A 54 -11.08 -3.26 20.67
C LEU A 54 -10.43 -4.01 21.84
N ILE A 55 -9.10 -4.14 21.84
CA ILE A 55 -8.35 -4.85 22.89
C ILE A 55 -8.51 -4.17 24.25
N LEU A 56 -8.58 -2.84 24.28
CA LEU A 56 -8.75 -2.05 25.51
C LEU A 56 -10.23 -1.85 25.90
N GLY A 57 -11.18 -2.38 25.13
CA GLY A 57 -12.61 -2.24 25.41
C GLY A 57 -13.17 -0.82 25.25
N ALA A 58 -12.49 0.04 24.48
CA ALA A 58 -12.92 1.41 24.21
C ALA A 58 -14.04 1.49 23.16
N ILE A 59 -14.17 0.47 22.32
CA ILE A 59 -15.24 0.29 21.33
C ILE A 59 -15.74 -1.15 21.35
N LYS A 60 -16.98 -1.38 20.87
CA LYS A 60 -17.60 -2.72 20.74
C LYS A 60 -17.53 -3.23 19.31
#